data_AF-A0A1G8HGD4-F1
#
_entry.id   AF-A0A1G8HGD4-F1
#
_cell.length_a   1.000
_cell.length_b   1.000
_cell.length_c   1.000
_cell.angle_alpha   90.00
_cell.angle_beta   90.00
_cell.angle_gamma   90.00
#
_symmetry.space_group_name_H-M   'P 1'
#
loop_
_entity.id
_entity.type
_entity.pdbx_description
1 polymer ?
#
loop_
_entity_poly.entity_id
_entity_poly.type
_entity_poly.pdbx_seq_one_letter_code
_entity_poly.pdbx_strand_id
1 'polypeptide(L)'
;MNVEIETKETYLLEKPPWALQVLPNTPNQFELTYQNQPLYLGQLEVFNNGVLLDISNVTWRFRQKQQRIEQWCQLRHSDTLSVNMNYYFHQDALVIEYLARNSVPTRLDIRHNIQSLTVESWDTTSPAPTLNPKQLKRQRNGMPSDFLSQTEKTDFFREAFSATQWIVLNKM
;
A
#
# COMPACT_ATOMS: atom_id res chain seq x y z
N MET A 1 -21.23 -16.65 12.28
CA MET A 1 -21.60 -15.31 11.77
C MET A 1 -20.93 -15.14 10.42
N ASN A 2 -21.71 -15.22 9.34
CA ASN A 2 -21.23 -14.85 8.01
C ASN A 2 -21.19 -13.33 7.97
N VAL A 3 -19.98 -12.77 7.95
CA VAL A 3 -19.81 -11.34 7.63
C VAL A 3 -19.99 -11.25 6.12
N GLU A 4 -21.14 -10.77 5.67
CA GLU A 4 -21.32 -10.37 4.28
C GLU A 4 -20.24 -9.34 3.93
N ILE A 5 -19.38 -9.71 2.99
CA ILE A 5 -18.40 -8.78 2.44
C ILE A 5 -19.19 -7.92 1.45
N GLU A 6 -19.65 -6.76 1.92
CA GLU A 6 -20.26 -5.75 1.07
C GLU A 6 -19.24 -5.36 -0.02
N THR A 7 -19.51 -5.76 -1.26
CA THR A 7 -18.69 -5.39 -2.42
C THR A 7 -18.99 -3.93 -2.75
N LYS A 8 -18.25 -3.02 -2.11
CA LYS A 8 -18.26 -1.61 -2.48
C LYS A 8 -17.55 -1.41 -3.81
N GLU A 9 -18.07 -0.55 -4.66
CA GLU A 9 -17.39 -0.14 -5.90
C GLU A 9 -16.16 0.72 -5.59
N THR A 10 -16.10 1.32 -4.40
CA THR A 10 -15.02 2.23 -3.98
C THR A 10 -14.82 2.19 -2.48
N TYR A 11 -13.56 2.20 -2.05
CA TYR A 11 -13.14 2.38 -0.66
C TYR A 11 -12.52 3.77 -0.51
N LEU A 12 -13.10 4.59 0.35
CA LEU A 12 -12.76 6.02 0.49
C LEU A 12 -12.33 6.34 1.93
N LEU A 13 -11.21 7.05 2.08
CA LEU A 13 -10.83 7.71 3.31
C LEU A 13 -10.74 9.21 3.09
N GLU A 14 -11.37 9.97 3.98
CA GLU A 14 -11.39 11.43 3.89
C GLU A 14 -10.60 12.04 5.06
N LYS A 15 -9.76 13.02 4.72
CA LYS A 15 -9.13 13.95 5.65
C LYS A 15 -9.09 15.31 4.95
N PRO A 16 -10.19 16.08 4.93
CA PRO A 16 -10.28 17.30 4.15
C PRO A 16 -9.06 18.21 4.34
N PRO A 17 -8.47 18.74 3.26
CA PRO A 17 -8.92 18.68 1.86
C PRO A 17 -8.51 17.41 1.07
N TRP A 18 -7.95 16.40 1.74
CA TRP A 18 -7.46 15.17 1.13
C TRP A 18 -8.49 14.06 1.10
N ALA A 19 -8.42 13.22 0.07
CA ALA A 19 -9.13 11.95 0.04
C ALA A 19 -8.28 10.85 -0.62
N LEU A 20 -8.26 9.66 -0.02
CA LEU A 20 -7.66 8.47 -0.59
C LEU A 20 -8.76 7.55 -1.12
N GLN A 21 -8.59 7.10 -2.35
CA GLN A 21 -9.46 6.16 -3.02
C GLN A 21 -8.71 4.87 -3.38
N VAL A 22 -9.35 3.73 -3.08
CA VAL A 22 -8.90 2.40 -3.53
C VAL A 22 -10.09 1.70 -4.19
N LEU A 23 -9.87 1.17 -5.38
CA LEU A 23 -10.90 0.56 -6.20
C LEU A 23 -10.70 -0.97 -6.30
N PRO A 24 -11.73 -1.79 -6.09
CA PRO A 24 -11.58 -3.25 -6.22
C PRO A 24 -11.33 -3.76 -7.64
N ASN A 25 -11.69 -2.98 -8.68
CA ASN A 25 -11.43 -3.33 -10.08
C ASN A 25 -9.98 -3.03 -10.52
N THR A 26 -9.30 -2.11 -9.84
CA THR A 26 -7.86 -1.82 -9.97
C THR A 26 -7.17 -1.95 -8.61
N PRO A 27 -7.17 -3.15 -8.02
CA PRO A 27 -6.78 -3.34 -6.62
C PRO A 27 -5.28 -3.09 -6.39
N ASN A 28 -4.48 -3.07 -7.45
CA ASN A 28 -3.07 -2.73 -7.40
C ASN A 28 -2.83 -1.21 -7.44
N GLN A 29 -3.86 -0.39 -7.37
CA GLN A 29 -3.77 1.06 -7.44
C GLN A 29 -4.48 1.76 -6.28
N PHE A 30 -3.93 2.90 -5.88
CA PHE A 30 -4.67 3.90 -5.12
C PHE A 30 -4.55 5.26 -5.79
N GLU A 31 -5.56 6.10 -5.59
CA GLU A 31 -5.55 7.50 -5.98
C GLU A 31 -5.66 8.38 -4.74
N LEU A 32 -4.78 9.38 -4.63
CA LEU A 32 -4.83 10.39 -3.57
C LEU A 32 -5.15 11.74 -4.21
N THR A 33 -6.26 12.32 -3.78
CA THR A 33 -6.80 13.58 -4.29
C THR A 33 -6.67 14.70 -3.27
N TYR A 34 -6.55 15.93 -3.76
CA TYR A 34 -6.62 17.16 -2.98
C TYR A 34 -7.71 18.04 -3.58
N GLN A 35 -8.69 18.46 -2.76
CA GLN A 35 -9.85 19.21 -3.24
C GLN A 35 -10.54 18.54 -4.44
N ASN A 36 -10.66 17.20 -4.39
CA ASN A 36 -11.22 16.35 -5.45
C ASN A 36 -10.43 16.33 -6.78
N GLN A 37 -9.20 16.86 -6.82
CA GLN A 37 -8.31 16.74 -7.96
C GLN A 37 -7.29 15.62 -7.70
N PRO A 38 -7.14 14.64 -8.62
CA PRO A 38 -6.19 13.55 -8.44
C PRO A 38 -4.76 14.05 -8.53
N LEU A 39 -3.99 13.84 -7.47
CA LEU A 39 -2.60 14.33 -7.37
C LEU A 39 -1.58 13.23 -7.44
N TYR A 40 -1.86 12.10 -6.79
CA TYR A 40 -0.93 10.99 -6.75
C TYR A 40 -1.63 9.69 -7.10
N LEU A 41 -0.97 8.92 -7.96
CA LEU A 41 -1.32 7.54 -8.24
C LEU A 41 -0.23 6.64 -7.67
N GLY A 42 -0.61 5.69 -6.82
CA GLY A 42 0.29 4.66 -6.33
C GLY A 42 0.03 3.35 -7.03
N GLN A 43 1.05 2.78 -7.67
CA GLN A 43 1.00 1.45 -8.28
C GLN A 43 1.72 0.45 -7.37
N LEU A 44 1.01 -0.58 -6.91
CA LEU A 44 1.56 -1.62 -6.06
C LEU A 44 2.58 -2.46 -6.84
N GLU A 45 3.76 -2.62 -6.24
CA GLU A 45 4.82 -3.52 -6.68
C GLU A 45 5.13 -4.50 -5.55
N VAL A 46 5.16 -5.80 -5.89
CA VAL A 46 5.52 -6.89 -4.98
C VAL A 46 6.72 -7.61 -5.56
N PHE A 47 7.86 -7.55 -4.87
CA PHE A 47 9.08 -8.25 -5.26
C PHE A 47 9.33 -9.46 -4.36
N ASN A 48 9.74 -10.56 -4.97
CA ASN A 48 10.28 -11.73 -4.28
C ASN A 48 11.67 -12.03 -4.82
N ASN A 49 12.69 -11.96 -3.95
CA ASN A 49 14.10 -12.15 -4.32
C ASN A 49 14.54 -11.22 -5.47
N GLY A 50 13.99 -10.00 -5.50
CA GLY A 50 14.27 -9.00 -6.54
C GLY A 50 13.46 -9.15 -7.82
N VAL A 51 12.64 -10.20 -7.96
CA VAL A 51 11.77 -10.42 -9.11
C VAL A 51 10.38 -9.83 -8.83
N LEU A 52 9.89 -8.98 -9.73
CA LEU A 52 8.53 -8.45 -9.66
C LEU A 52 7.52 -9.58 -9.89
N LEU A 53 6.60 -9.75 -8.96
CA LEU A 53 5.52 -10.73 -9.06
C LEU A 53 4.36 -10.14 -9.88
N ASP A 54 3.80 -10.95 -10.77
CA ASP A 54 2.51 -10.64 -11.39
C ASP A 54 1.39 -10.80 -10.36
N ILE A 55 0.65 -9.72 -10.14
CA ILE A 55 -0.47 -9.64 -9.20
C ILE A 55 -1.81 -9.31 -9.89
N SER A 56 -1.85 -9.41 -11.23
CA SER A 56 -3.04 -9.08 -12.03
C SER A 56 -4.24 -9.98 -11.74
N ASN A 57 -3.99 -11.29 -11.56
CA ASN A 57 -5.04 -12.30 -11.38
C ASN A 57 -5.32 -12.65 -9.91
N VAL A 58 -5.06 -11.72 -9.01
CA VAL A 58 -5.12 -11.95 -7.56
C VAL A 58 -6.46 -11.50 -7.02
N THR A 59 -7.12 -12.38 -6.26
CA THR A 59 -8.35 -12.00 -5.57
C THR A 59 -8.02 -11.19 -4.32
N TRP A 60 -8.26 -9.88 -4.41
CA TRP A 60 -8.13 -8.96 -3.29
C TRP A 60 -9.42 -8.89 -2.48
N ARG A 61 -9.25 -8.75 -1.18
CA ARG A 61 -10.33 -8.46 -0.23
C ARG A 61 -10.06 -7.13 0.43
N PHE A 62 -11.14 -6.45 0.78
CA PHE A 62 -11.11 -5.11 1.31
C PHE A 62 -12.02 -4.99 2.52
N ARG A 63 -11.68 -4.08 3.42
CA ARG A 63 -12.52 -3.69 4.56
C ARG A 63 -12.29 -2.22 4.86
N GLN A 64 -13.38 -1.46 4.92
CA GLN A 64 -13.34 -0.09 5.41
C GLN A 64 -13.71 -0.05 6.89
N LYS A 65 -12.87 0.63 7.66
CA LYS A 65 -13.16 1.11 9.02
C LYS A 65 -13.22 2.64 8.99
N GLN A 66 -13.68 3.25 10.07
CA GLN A 66 -13.94 4.70 10.11
C GLN A 66 -12.77 5.58 9.65
N GLN A 67 -11.52 5.19 9.91
CA GLN A 67 -10.32 5.96 9.55
C GLN A 67 -9.24 5.09 8.89
N ARG A 68 -9.62 3.93 8.36
CA ARG A 68 -8.67 2.98 7.80
C ARG A 68 -9.29 2.14 6.68
N ILE A 69 -8.54 1.93 5.61
CA ILE A 69 -8.83 0.90 4.60
C ILE A 69 -7.83 -0.22 4.83
N GLU A 70 -8.34 -1.44 4.87
CA GLU A 70 -7.54 -2.65 4.93
C GLU A 70 -7.73 -3.41 3.61
N GLN A 71 -6.63 -3.88 3.04
CA GLN A 71 -6.61 -4.62 1.79
C GLN A 71 -5.73 -5.84 1.97
N TRP A 72 -6.18 -7.02 1.57
CA TRP A 72 -5.39 -8.24 1.71
C TRP A 72 -5.69 -9.28 0.64
N CYS A 73 -4.72 -10.16 0.39
CA CYS A 73 -4.85 -11.27 -0.54
C CYS A 73 -3.95 -12.45 -0.13
N GLN A 74 -4.16 -13.58 -0.81
CA GLN A 74 -3.25 -14.72 -0.79
C GLN A 74 -2.77 -14.99 -2.22
N LEU A 75 -1.47 -14.88 -2.43
CA LEU A 75 -0.76 -15.15 -3.66
C LEU A 75 -0.28 -16.60 -3.64
N ARG A 76 -0.55 -17.36 -4.71
CA ARG A 76 0.03 -18.69 -4.92
C ARG A 76 1.16 -18.56 -5.94
N HIS A 77 2.38 -18.33 -5.47
CA HIS A 77 3.56 -18.24 -6.32
C HIS A 77 4.63 -19.18 -5.74
N SER A 78 4.69 -20.41 -6.25
CA SER A 78 5.40 -21.60 -5.69
C SER A 78 5.02 -22.00 -4.26
N ASP A 79 4.69 -21.01 -3.43
CA ASP A 79 4.29 -21.04 -2.03
C ASP A 79 3.08 -20.11 -1.80
N THR A 80 2.52 -20.15 -0.58
CA THR A 80 1.43 -19.23 -0.21
C THR A 80 1.99 -17.97 0.45
N LEU A 81 1.96 -16.86 -0.29
CA LEU A 81 2.30 -15.53 0.20
C LEU A 81 1.02 -14.77 0.59
N SER A 82 0.84 -14.49 1.87
CA SER A 82 -0.25 -13.63 2.36
C SER A 82 0.23 -12.19 2.44
N VAL A 83 -0.49 -11.27 1.79
CA VAL A 83 -0.20 -9.81 1.81
C VAL A 83 -1.36 -9.09 2.49
N ASN A 84 -1.04 -8.17 3.39
CA ASN A 84 -1.99 -7.26 4.02
C ASN A 84 -1.42 -5.84 3.94
N MET A 85 -2.29 -4.89 3.60
CA MET A 85 -1.98 -3.47 3.53
C MET A 85 -3.02 -2.68 4.31
N ASN A 86 -2.56 -1.66 5.02
CA ASN A 86 -3.42 -0.72 5.75
C ASN A 86 -3.13 0.69 5.29
N TYR A 87 -4.18 1.42 4.94
CA TYR A 87 -4.12 2.82 4.58
C TYR A 87 -4.83 3.64 5.64
N TYR A 88 -4.21 4.71 6.10
CA TYR A 88 -4.83 5.66 7.02
C TYR A 88 -4.13 7.01 6.98
N PHE A 89 -4.85 8.07 7.32
CA PHE A 89 -4.24 9.36 7.57
C PHE A 89 -3.73 9.44 9.00
N HIS A 90 -2.50 9.91 9.18
CA HIS A 90 -1.95 10.18 10.50
C HIS A 90 -1.15 11.46 10.48
N GLN A 91 -1.50 12.38 11.39
CA GLN A 91 -0.98 13.76 11.36
C GLN A 91 -1.09 14.29 9.93
N ASP A 92 0.03 14.64 9.31
CA ASP A 92 0.09 15.25 8.00
C ASP A 92 0.69 14.32 6.95
N ALA A 93 0.38 13.03 7.07
CA ALA A 93 0.77 12.03 6.09
C ALA A 93 -0.38 11.08 5.77
N LEU A 94 -0.42 10.63 4.51
CA LEU A 94 -0.99 9.33 4.20
C LEU A 94 0.03 8.27 4.61
N VAL A 95 -0.40 7.31 5.43
CA VAL A 95 0.41 6.17 5.87
C VAL A 95 -0.09 4.90 5.19
N ILE A 96 0.85 4.14 4.64
CA ILE A 96 0.61 2.82 4.05
C ILE A 96 1.49 1.81 4.75
N GLU A 97 0.89 0.90 5.50
CA GLU A 97 1.59 -0.20 6.17
C GLU A 97 1.46 -1.46 5.33
N TYR A 98 2.56 -2.18 5.17
CA TYR A 98 2.64 -3.44 4.44
C TYR A 98 3.08 -4.54 5.38
N LEU A 99 2.33 -5.62 5.38
CA LEU A 99 2.63 -6.83 6.13
C LEU A 99 2.55 -8.00 5.16
N ALA A 100 3.58 -8.85 5.14
CA ALA A 100 3.52 -10.07 4.37
C ALA A 100 4.13 -11.26 5.10
N ARG A 101 3.55 -12.42 4.82
CA ARG A 101 3.93 -13.71 5.38
C ARG A 101 4.06 -14.71 4.26
N ASN A 102 5.17 -15.42 4.23
CA ASN A 102 5.41 -16.49 3.28
C ASN A 102 5.74 -17.77 4.05
N SER A 103 5.34 -18.92 3.52
CA SER A 103 5.71 -20.23 4.07
C SER A 103 7.20 -20.52 3.92
N VAL A 104 7.84 -19.90 2.92
CA VAL A 104 9.28 -20.02 2.67
C VAL A 104 9.98 -18.69 2.95
N PRO A 105 11.10 -18.71 3.72
CA PRO A 105 11.91 -17.52 3.94
C PRO A 105 12.40 -16.93 2.61
N THR A 106 12.00 -15.69 2.31
CA THR A 106 12.23 -15.02 1.02
C THR A 106 12.53 -13.55 1.22
N ARG A 107 13.32 -12.95 0.31
CA ARG A 107 13.60 -11.50 0.33
C ARG A 107 12.44 -10.76 -0.33
N LEU A 108 11.42 -10.44 0.46
CA LEU A 108 10.27 -9.67 0.00
C LEU A 108 10.55 -8.16 0.05
N ASP A 109 10.02 -7.45 -0.95
CA ASP A 109 9.88 -5.99 -0.92
C ASP A 109 8.49 -5.63 -1.48
N ILE A 110 7.64 -5.02 -0.67
CA ILE A 110 6.32 -4.53 -1.08
C ILE A 110 6.30 -3.02 -0.92
N ARG A 111 5.84 -2.33 -1.96
CA ARG A 111 5.77 -0.87 -1.99
C ARG A 111 4.77 -0.41 -3.04
N HIS A 112 4.27 0.81 -2.89
CA HIS A 112 3.71 1.53 -4.01
C HIS A 112 4.81 2.36 -4.68
N ASN A 113 4.87 2.26 -6.01
CA ASN A 113 5.53 3.22 -6.88
C ASN A 113 4.58 4.40 -7.07
N ILE A 114 4.94 5.55 -6.52
CA ILE A 114 4.03 6.71 -6.40
C ILE A 114 4.45 7.76 -7.42
N GLN A 115 3.51 8.16 -8.26
CA GLN A 115 3.69 9.14 -9.32
C GLN A 115 2.81 10.36 -9.06
N SER A 116 3.33 11.58 -9.29
CA SER A 116 2.49 12.77 -9.41
C SER A 116 1.77 12.80 -10.73
N LEU A 117 0.48 13.09 -10.68
CA LEU A 117 -0.33 13.36 -11.86
C LEU A 117 -0.20 14.83 -12.23
N THR A 118 0.09 15.10 -13.50
CA THR A 118 0.10 16.47 -14.03
C THR A 118 -1.35 16.90 -14.19
N VAL A 119 -1.82 17.83 -13.37
CA VAL A 119 -3.16 18.40 -13.52
C VAL A 119 -3.06 19.56 -14.50
N GLU A 120 -3.58 19.38 -15.71
CA GLU A 120 -3.58 20.42 -16.77
C GLU A 120 -4.48 21.63 -16.43
N SER A 121 -5.34 21.51 -15.42
CA SER A 121 -6.35 22.50 -15.02
C SER A 121 -6.13 23.11 -13.64
N TRP A 122 -4.89 23.13 -13.12
CA TRP A 122 -4.61 23.94 -11.94
C TRP A 122 -4.73 25.41 -12.32
N ASP A 123 -5.64 26.14 -11.66
CA ASP A 123 -5.72 27.60 -11.80
C ASP A 123 -4.30 28.19 -11.71
N THR A 124 -3.94 29.01 -12.70
CA THR A 124 -2.60 29.54 -13.00
C THR A 124 -1.94 30.32 -11.86
N THR A 125 -2.60 30.42 -10.72
CA THR A 125 -2.18 31.11 -9.50
C THR A 125 -1.49 30.21 -8.48
N SER A 126 -1.66 28.89 -8.56
CA SER A 126 -0.98 27.92 -7.67
C SER A 126 -0.10 26.97 -8.45
N PRO A 127 1.17 26.76 -8.05
CA PRO A 127 2.04 25.78 -8.70
C PRO A 127 1.42 24.38 -8.57
N ALA A 128 1.38 23.64 -9.68
CA ALA A 128 1.03 22.23 -9.63
C ALA A 128 1.95 21.51 -8.62
N PRO A 129 1.41 20.69 -7.72
CA PRO A 129 2.16 19.98 -6.71
C PRO A 129 3.03 18.95 -7.40
N THR A 130 4.28 19.31 -7.56
CA THR A 130 5.32 18.37 -7.95
C THR A 130 5.59 17.47 -6.74
N LEU A 131 5.60 16.15 -6.96
CA LEU A 131 6.00 15.20 -5.92
C LEU A 131 7.44 15.52 -5.52
N ASN A 132 7.62 16.18 -4.38
CA ASN A 132 8.96 16.40 -3.86
C ASN A 132 9.45 15.05 -3.31
N PRO A 133 10.61 14.53 -3.73
CA PRO A 133 11.15 13.28 -3.20
C PRO A 133 11.24 13.26 -1.67
N LYS A 134 11.33 14.43 -1.01
CA LYS A 134 11.32 14.58 0.45
C LYS A 134 9.95 14.28 1.10
N GLN A 135 8.87 14.29 0.33
CA GLN A 135 7.52 13.94 0.80
C GLN A 135 7.31 12.44 0.85
N LEU A 136 8.02 11.67 0.02
CA LEU A 136 7.97 10.22 0.07
C LEU A 136 8.97 9.70 1.09
N LYS A 137 8.47 9.05 2.13
CA LYS A 137 9.32 8.33 3.09
C LYS A 137 8.98 6.85 3.06
N ARG A 138 9.98 6.03 3.34
CA ARG A 138 9.82 4.58 3.48
C ARG A 138 10.72 4.05 4.56
N GLN A 139 10.22 3.10 5.33
CA GLN A 139 10.96 2.40 6.36
C GLN A 139 10.57 0.93 6.35
N ARG A 140 11.54 0.03 6.52
CA ARG A 140 11.27 -1.37 6.85
C ARG A 140 11.19 -1.48 8.38
N ASN A 141 10.15 -2.13 8.88
CA ASN A 141 9.90 -2.21 10.33
C ASN A 141 10.55 -3.45 10.97
N GLY A 142 11.11 -4.35 10.15
CA GLY A 142 11.85 -5.55 10.58
C GLY A 142 13.32 -5.53 10.17
N MET A 143 14.13 -6.41 10.79
CA MET A 143 15.54 -6.57 10.44
C MET A 143 15.72 -7.03 8.97
N PRO A 144 16.83 -6.65 8.31
CA PRO A 144 17.19 -7.20 7.01
C PRO A 144 17.23 -8.73 7.08
N SER A 145 16.87 -9.35 5.96
CA SER A 145 16.88 -10.80 5.69
C SER A 145 18.25 -11.50 5.82
N ASP A 146 19.20 -10.95 6.58
CA ASP A 146 20.51 -11.54 6.84
C ASP A 146 20.45 -12.67 7.89
N PHE A 147 19.30 -12.86 8.55
CA PHE A 147 19.06 -13.92 9.53
C PHE A 147 18.38 -15.19 8.96
N LEU A 148 18.25 -15.31 7.64
CA LEU A 148 17.59 -16.47 7.01
C LEU A 148 18.35 -17.81 7.22
N SER A 149 19.55 -17.79 7.78
CA SER A 149 20.41 -18.97 7.99
C SER A 149 20.18 -19.73 9.30
N GLN A 150 19.31 -19.27 10.22
CA GLN A 150 19.23 -19.86 11.57
C GLN A 150 17.84 -20.23 12.11
N THR A 151 16.76 -20.14 11.34
CA THR A 151 15.45 -20.60 11.84
C THR A 151 15.29 -22.11 11.62
N GLU A 152 15.58 -22.86 12.68
CA GLU A 152 15.21 -24.27 12.84
C GLU A 152 13.70 -24.46 12.64
N LYS A 153 13.33 -25.67 12.18
CA LYS A 153 12.03 -26.11 11.68
C LYS A 153 10.86 -26.10 12.70
N THR A 154 10.97 -25.42 13.82
CA THR A 154 9.95 -25.44 14.87
C THR A 154 9.53 -24.03 15.26
N ASP A 155 8.20 -23.86 15.32
CA ASP A 155 7.44 -22.77 15.91
C ASP A 155 7.01 -21.58 15.03
N PHE A 156 5.74 -21.67 14.61
CA PHE A 156 4.73 -20.61 14.49
C PHE A 156 5.17 -19.28 13.86
N PHE A 157 4.82 -19.13 12.58
CA PHE A 157 4.58 -17.87 11.84
C PHE A 157 5.12 -16.59 12.49
N ARG A 158 6.42 -16.32 12.28
CA ARG A 158 6.98 -14.98 12.47
C ARG A 158 6.80 -14.18 11.17
N GLU A 159 6.42 -12.92 11.30
CA GLU A 159 6.22 -12.01 10.18
C GLU A 159 7.46 -11.94 9.28
N ALA A 160 7.30 -12.21 7.98
CA ALA A 160 8.41 -12.35 7.04
C ALA A 160 8.81 -10.99 6.41
N PHE A 161 7.87 -10.05 6.34
CA PHE A 161 8.10 -8.71 5.82
C PHE A 161 7.16 -7.68 6.46
N SER A 162 7.74 -6.54 6.82
CA SER A 162 7.06 -5.37 7.36
C SER A 162 7.68 -4.10 6.81
N ALA A 163 6.86 -3.19 6.30
CA ALA A 163 7.32 -1.86 5.90
C ALA A 163 6.20 -0.84 6.05
N THR A 164 6.59 0.43 6.15
CA THR A 164 5.67 1.56 6.10
C THR A 164 6.17 2.55 5.05
N GLN A 165 5.24 3.07 4.25
CA GLN A 165 5.46 4.22 3.36
C GLN A 165 4.59 5.39 3.80
N TRP A 166 5.13 6.59 3.64
CA TRP A 166 4.42 7.83 3.94
C TRP A 166 4.44 8.74 2.72
N ILE A 167 3.32 9.43 2.50
CA ILE A 167 3.24 10.61 1.64
C ILE A 167 2.97 11.80 2.55
N VAL A 168 3.96 12.67 2.74
CA VAL A 168 3.83 13.87 3.58
C VAL A 168 3.02 14.92 2.83
N LEU A 169 1.90 15.31 3.43
CA LEU A 169 0.88 16.20 2.85
C LEU A 169 1.15 17.68 3.15
N ASN A 170 1.97 17.99 4.17
CA ASN A 170 2.21 19.34 4.72
C ASN A 170 2.99 20.33 3.85
N LYS A 171 3.28 20.01 2.60
CA LYS A 171 4.16 20.82 1.75
C LYS A 171 3.64 20.92 0.32
N MET A 172 2.37 21.29 0.18
CA MET A 172 1.87 21.86 -1.06
C MET A 172 1.68 23.35 -0.88
#